data_AF-A0A0F9AD59-F1
#
_entry.id   AF-A0A0F9AD59-F1
#
_cell.length_a   1.000
_cell.length_b   1.000
_cell.length_c   1.000
_cell.angle_alpha   90.00
_cell.angle_beta   90.00
_cell.angle_gamma   90.00
#
_symmetry.space_group_name_H-M   'P 1'
#
loop_
_entity.id
_entity.type
_entity.pdbx_description
1 polymer ?
#
loop_
_entity_poly.entity_id
_entity_poly.type
_entity_poly.pdbx_seq_one_letter_code
_entity_poly.pdbx_strand_id
1 'polypeptide(L)'
;PMAEEPDYRDRRFLILIDVKRKDECEELYPKNNWDKEGMGSMPEAMQTAWTGEKRPVMEWWERRIVRWETVETEEKNSEGEPIRTRKIPVYGVICRKINGREILLDPDGYELTWEWEGQWIPFMRIDGWRMNLDGKLHVEGAIHQGMDSQRELNYASSSLAEHYGISTKVPWTGPQQSIEGSEHIWNTANVENYSYLPYNPVVIHGVAFKPERIDPPPAPAILQQMRMGATQDMEETLGMFKASVGKSTNKESGYAREQVRAENDQNHYHYMRGLAIAMEFEATCILDLLPHVYDTERDIRTRDEEGKVNTVKVNSKQADDNNKLATWETNDEEGEPRKHYDLSIGRYAVTVDMGPSFATGWEKAVKSR
;
A
#
# COMPACT_ATOMS: atom_id res chain seq x y z
N PRO A 1 16.14 5.58 2.73
CA PRO A 1 15.54 6.32 3.86
C PRO A 1 16.05 5.75 5.19
N MET A 2 16.91 6.50 5.86
CA MET A 2 17.49 6.15 7.16
C MET A 2 16.48 6.42 8.29
N ALA A 3 15.26 5.90 8.11
CA ALA A 3 14.12 6.12 9.00
C ALA A 3 13.91 4.88 9.84
N GLU A 4 14.04 5.04 11.15
CA GLU A 4 13.88 4.00 12.17
C GLU A 4 12.44 3.99 12.70
N GLU A 5 11.82 5.18 12.79
CA GLU A 5 10.45 5.31 13.28
C GLU A 5 9.41 4.71 12.30
N PRO A 6 8.29 4.15 12.83
CA PRO A 6 7.24 3.55 12.00
C PRO A 6 6.46 4.57 11.17
N ASP A 7 6.37 5.82 11.64
CA ASP A 7 5.73 6.96 10.95
C ASP A 7 6.65 7.65 9.94
N TYR A 8 7.94 7.27 9.94
CA TYR A 8 9.00 7.87 9.14
C TYR A 8 9.17 9.40 9.38
N ARG A 9 8.82 9.92 10.57
CA ARG A 9 8.98 11.35 10.90
C ARG A 9 10.45 11.76 10.96
N ASP A 10 11.30 10.83 11.38
CA ASP A 10 12.76 10.95 11.47
C ASP A 10 13.51 10.94 10.13
N ARG A 11 12.80 10.75 9.00
CA ARG A 11 13.45 10.69 7.69
C ARG A 11 14.18 12.00 7.36
N ARG A 12 15.44 11.88 6.94
CA ARG A 12 16.25 13.03 6.49
C ARG A 12 16.01 13.40 5.04
N PHE A 13 15.67 12.42 4.20
CA PHE A 13 15.38 12.66 2.80
C PHE A 13 14.33 11.68 2.29
N LEU A 14 13.63 12.11 1.23
CA LEU A 14 12.73 11.30 0.44
C LEU A 14 12.99 11.63 -1.03
N ILE A 15 13.04 10.60 -1.87
CA ILE A 15 13.12 10.77 -3.32
C ILE A 15 11.85 10.15 -3.90
N LEU A 16 11.03 10.98 -4.51
CA LEU A 16 9.91 10.54 -5.32
C LEU A 16 10.39 10.42 -6.75
N ILE A 17 9.93 9.37 -7.43
CA ILE A 17 10.36 9.06 -8.80
C ILE A 17 9.10 9.02 -9.64
N ASP A 18 8.98 9.95 -10.57
CA ASP A 18 7.96 9.96 -11.61
C ASP A 18 8.61 9.58 -12.94
N VAL A 19 8.03 8.61 -13.66
CA VAL A 19 8.58 8.14 -14.94
C VAL A 19 7.72 8.72 -16.05
N LYS A 20 8.23 9.76 -16.70
CA LYS A 20 7.55 10.47 -17.79
C LYS A 20 8.01 10.00 -19.16
N ARG A 21 7.22 10.30 -20.18
CA ARG A 21 7.63 10.07 -21.58
C ARG A 21 8.70 11.10 -21.97
N LYS A 22 9.55 10.73 -22.92
CA LYS A 22 10.63 11.58 -23.41
C LYS A 22 10.10 12.92 -23.96
N ASP A 23 9.07 12.86 -24.82
CA ASP A 23 8.49 14.04 -25.45
C ASP A 23 7.92 15.03 -24.43
N GLU A 24 7.24 14.51 -23.39
CA GLU A 24 6.72 15.31 -22.27
C GLU A 24 7.85 15.98 -21.47
N CYS A 25 8.98 15.30 -21.29
CA CYS A 25 10.15 15.86 -20.60
C CYS A 25 10.83 16.96 -21.42
N GLU A 26 10.89 16.80 -22.75
CA GLU A 26 11.45 17.83 -23.64
C GLU A 26 10.53 19.06 -23.73
N GLU A 27 9.22 18.91 -23.59
CA GLU A 27 8.26 20.02 -23.52
C GLU A 27 8.33 20.76 -22.17
N LEU A 28 8.33 20.02 -21.06
CA LEU A 28 8.34 20.61 -19.71
C LEU A 28 9.70 21.16 -19.30
N TYR A 29 10.79 20.55 -19.75
CA TYR A 29 12.15 20.87 -19.34
C TYR A 29 13.09 20.93 -20.56
N PRO A 30 12.88 21.89 -21.47
CA PRO A 30 13.57 21.94 -22.77
C PRO A 30 15.07 22.24 -22.66
N LYS A 31 15.51 22.84 -21.54
CA LYS A 31 16.90 23.28 -21.32
C LYS A 31 17.77 22.24 -20.64
N ASN A 32 17.23 21.07 -20.32
CA ASN A 32 17.88 20.07 -19.50
C ASN A 32 18.49 18.93 -20.28
N ASN A 33 19.58 18.37 -19.76
CA ASN A 33 20.25 17.24 -20.37
C ASN A 33 19.62 15.92 -19.90
N TRP A 34 19.12 15.14 -20.86
CA TRP A 34 18.44 13.86 -20.64
C TRP A 34 19.28 12.62 -20.99
N ASP A 35 20.58 12.80 -21.18
CA ASP A 35 21.52 11.73 -21.50
C ASP A 35 21.81 10.86 -20.27
N LYS A 36 21.99 9.56 -20.52
CA LYS A 36 22.30 8.56 -19.48
C LYS A 36 23.73 8.66 -18.95
N GLU A 37 24.63 9.33 -19.66
CA GLU A 37 26.05 9.35 -19.30
C GLU A 37 26.30 10.14 -18.00
N GLY A 38 27.03 9.52 -17.07
CA GLY A 38 27.42 10.14 -15.79
C GLY A 38 26.48 9.87 -14.62
N MET A 39 25.42 9.08 -14.80
CA MET A 39 24.53 8.68 -13.70
C MET A 39 25.18 7.54 -12.90
N GLY A 40 25.34 7.74 -11.59
CA GLY A 40 25.87 6.74 -10.67
C GLY A 40 24.97 5.50 -10.57
N SER A 41 25.27 4.60 -9.63
CA SER A 41 24.50 3.36 -9.42
C SER A 41 23.05 3.63 -8.99
N MET A 42 22.16 3.83 -9.97
CA MET A 42 20.73 3.93 -9.72
C MET A 42 20.15 2.54 -9.38
N PRO A 43 19.09 2.46 -8.55
CA PRO A 43 18.36 1.22 -8.33
C PRO A 43 17.93 0.57 -9.65
N GLU A 44 17.92 -0.77 -9.71
CA GLU A 44 17.66 -1.55 -10.93
C GLU A 44 16.34 -1.15 -11.62
N ALA A 45 15.26 -0.96 -10.85
CA ALA A 45 13.97 -0.50 -11.36
C ALA A 45 14.04 0.86 -12.10
N MET A 46 14.98 1.71 -11.69
CA MET A 46 15.23 3.03 -12.28
C MET A 46 16.04 2.92 -13.57
N GLN A 47 16.97 1.97 -13.64
CA GLN A 47 17.70 1.65 -14.87
C GLN A 47 16.75 1.10 -15.94
N THR A 48 15.77 0.28 -15.55
CA THR A 48 14.73 -0.24 -16.45
C THR A 48 13.76 0.85 -16.90
N ALA A 49 13.45 1.82 -16.03
CA ALA A 49 12.63 2.97 -16.37
C ALA A 49 13.32 3.92 -17.38
N TRP A 50 14.65 3.94 -17.43
CA TRP A 50 15.42 4.66 -18.43
C TRP A 50 15.51 3.89 -19.75
N THR A 51 14.39 3.40 -20.27
CA THR A 51 14.30 2.84 -21.63
C THR A 51 14.09 3.97 -22.63
N GLY A 52 14.39 3.76 -23.93
CA GLY A 52 14.57 4.84 -24.92
C GLY A 52 13.52 5.97 -24.92
N GLU A 53 12.26 5.64 -24.62
CA GLU A 53 11.11 6.55 -24.63
C GLU A 53 10.71 7.12 -23.26
N LYS A 54 11.36 6.72 -22.17
CA LYS A 54 11.01 7.12 -20.80
C LYS A 54 12.18 7.82 -20.11
N ARG A 55 11.86 8.79 -19.26
CA ARG A 55 12.82 9.58 -18.48
C ARG A 55 12.29 9.72 -17.05
N PRO A 56 13.08 9.35 -16.03
CA PRO A 56 12.67 9.55 -14.64
C PRO A 56 12.95 11.00 -14.22
N VAL A 57 11.89 11.69 -13.82
CA VAL A 57 11.93 12.96 -13.10
C VAL A 57 11.80 12.64 -11.62
N MET A 58 12.69 13.19 -10.81
CA MET A 58 12.71 12.91 -9.38
C MET A 58 12.45 14.18 -8.59
N GLU A 59 11.72 14.05 -7.49
CA GLU A 59 11.61 15.09 -6.49
C GLU A 59 12.41 14.66 -5.27
N TRP A 60 13.50 15.39 -5.01
CA TRP A 60 14.32 15.18 -3.84
C TRP A 60 13.92 16.15 -2.74
N TRP A 61 13.29 15.59 -1.72
CA TRP A 61 12.92 16.26 -0.49
C TRP A 61 14.01 16.02 0.56
N GLU A 62 14.55 17.08 1.12
CA GLU A 62 15.62 17.05 2.11
C GLU A 62 15.21 17.86 3.33
N ARG A 63 15.34 17.25 4.51
CA ARG A 63 15.12 17.89 5.81
C ARG A 63 16.47 18.25 6.41
N ARG A 64 16.73 19.56 6.57
CA ARG A 64 18.00 20.09 7.09
C ARG A 64 17.77 20.94 8.34
N ILE A 65 18.81 21.04 9.18
CA ILE A 65 18.79 21.95 10.33
C ILE A 65 19.00 23.37 9.79
N VAL A 66 18.03 24.25 10.00
CA VAL A 66 18.09 25.66 9.57
C VAL A 66 18.70 26.52 10.66
N ARG A 67 18.31 26.30 11.92
CA ARG A 67 18.84 27.03 13.08
C ARG A 67 18.83 26.18 14.34
N TRP A 68 19.56 26.63 15.35
CA TRP A 68 19.50 26.08 16.70
C TRP A 68 18.78 27.07 17.60
N GLU A 69 17.74 26.62 18.28
CA GLU A 69 17.03 27.41 19.29
C GLU A 69 17.43 26.95 20.68
N THR A 70 17.57 27.90 21.60
CA THR A 70 17.80 27.59 23.01
C THR A 70 16.47 27.63 23.72
N VAL A 71 16.02 26.47 24.21
CA VAL A 71 14.83 26.35 25.04
C VAL A 71 15.26 26.38 26.49
N GLU A 72 14.64 27.29 27.23
CA GLU A 72 14.86 27.50 28.65
C GLU A 72 13.80 26.75 29.45
N THR A 73 14.16 26.25 30.63
CA THR A 73 13.21 25.59 31.54
C THR A 73 12.35 26.62 32.26
N GLU A 74 11.08 26.30 32.54
CA GLU A 74 10.18 27.21 33.26
C GLU A 74 10.64 27.49 34.70
N GLU A 75 11.33 26.55 35.33
CA GLU A 75 11.94 26.75 36.65
C GLU A 75 13.13 27.71 36.56
N LYS A 76 12.96 28.87 37.19
CA LYS A 76 13.97 29.91 37.32
C LYS A 76 14.57 29.90 38.72
N ASN A 77 15.87 30.17 38.82
CA ASN A 77 16.54 30.36 40.10
C ASN A 77 16.08 31.67 40.78
N SER A 78 16.55 31.93 42.01
CA SER A 78 16.23 33.15 42.77
C SER A 78 16.63 34.47 42.09
N GLU A 79 17.45 34.42 41.04
CA GLU A 79 17.91 35.56 40.25
C GLU A 79 17.15 35.71 38.92
N GLY A 80 16.18 34.82 38.65
CA GLY A 80 15.34 34.86 37.45
C GLY A 80 15.95 34.21 36.21
N GLU A 81 17.12 33.57 36.33
CA GLU A 81 17.77 32.82 35.26
C GLU A 81 17.24 31.39 35.18
N PRO A 82 17.11 30.83 33.98
CA PRO A 82 16.63 29.46 33.80
C PRO A 82 17.64 28.46 34.36
N ILE A 83 17.16 27.53 35.20
CA ILE A 83 18.02 26.52 35.85
C ILE A 83 18.70 25.59 34.82
N ARG A 84 18.04 25.36 33.68
CA ARG A 84 18.56 24.56 32.58
C ARG A 84 18.17 25.16 31.24
N THR A 85 19.14 25.16 30.33
CA THR A 85 18.93 25.49 28.91
C THR A 85 19.28 24.28 28.06
N ARG A 86 18.49 24.05 27.01
CA ARG A 86 18.74 23.00 26.02
C ARG A 86 18.73 23.62 24.63
N LYS A 87 19.76 23.34 23.83
CA LYS A 87 19.76 23.66 22.41
C LYS A 87 18.99 22.59 21.64
N ILE A 88 17.99 23.01 20.87
CA ILE A 88 17.14 22.15 20.04
C ILE A 88 17.33 22.58 18.57
N PRO A 89 17.58 21.65 17.64
CA PRO A 89 17.64 21.98 16.22
C PRO A 89 16.24 22.25 15.67
N VAL A 90 16.11 23.34 14.92
CA VAL A 90 14.92 23.65 14.12
C VAL A 90 15.18 23.19 12.70
N TYR A 91 14.27 22.38 12.18
CA TYR A 91 14.37 21.81 10.85
C TYR A 91 13.60 22.66 9.84
N GLY A 92 14.10 22.69 8.61
CA GLY A 92 13.37 23.16 7.44
C GLY A 92 13.53 22.16 6.30
N VAL A 93 12.58 22.19 5.37
CA VAL A 93 12.54 21.23 4.27
C VAL A 93 12.76 21.97 2.95
N ILE A 94 13.59 21.37 2.08
CA ILE A 94 13.80 21.85 0.72
C ILE A 94 13.40 20.75 -0.25
N CYS A 95 12.73 21.13 -1.32
CA CYS A 95 12.48 20.25 -2.44
C CYS A 95 13.25 20.71 -3.68
N ARG A 96 13.80 19.74 -4.42
CA ARG A 96 14.48 19.94 -5.70
C ARG A 96 13.96 18.94 -6.72
N LYS A 97 13.60 19.40 -7.91
CA LYS A 97 13.38 18.49 -9.04
C LYS A 97 14.72 18.17 -9.70
N ILE A 98 15.02 16.89 -9.87
CA ILE A 98 16.30 16.39 -10.41
C ILE A 98 16.06 15.29 -11.44
N ASN A 99 16.99 15.08 -12.36
CA ASN A 99 16.99 13.94 -13.29
C ASN A 99 18.10 12.93 -13.01
N GLY A 100 18.75 13.02 -11.84
CA GLY A 100 19.86 12.15 -11.44
C GLY A 100 21.24 12.65 -11.90
N ARG A 101 21.30 13.66 -12.79
CA ARG A 101 22.53 14.33 -13.20
C ARG A 101 22.57 15.78 -12.72
N GLU A 102 21.48 16.51 -12.91
CA GLU A 102 21.37 17.93 -12.59
C GLU A 102 20.04 18.25 -11.91
N ILE A 103 19.96 19.44 -11.33
CA ILE A 103 18.71 20.05 -10.89
C ILE A 103 18.00 20.55 -12.15
N LEU A 104 16.72 20.20 -12.29
CA LEU A 104 15.95 20.55 -13.46
C LEU A 104 15.72 22.07 -13.53
N LEU A 105 15.70 22.60 -14.75
CA LEU A 105 15.42 24.00 -15.00
C LEU A 105 14.03 24.11 -15.63
N ASP A 106 13.29 25.13 -15.25
CA ASP A 106 12.02 25.48 -15.90
C ASP A 106 12.27 26.00 -17.33
N PRO A 107 11.25 26.13 -18.22
CA PRO A 107 11.43 26.72 -19.55
C PRO A 107 12.07 28.11 -19.52
N ASP A 108 11.84 28.89 -18.46
CA ASP A 108 12.44 30.20 -18.25
C ASP A 108 13.91 30.14 -17.81
N GLY A 109 14.41 28.97 -17.40
CA GLY A 109 15.80 28.73 -17.01
C GLY A 109 16.09 28.87 -15.52
N TYR A 110 15.06 28.94 -14.67
CA TYR A 110 15.22 28.93 -13.22
C TYR A 110 15.34 27.51 -12.68
N GLU A 111 16.20 27.31 -11.68
CA GLU A 111 16.32 26.04 -10.98
C GLU A 111 15.01 25.69 -10.26
N LEU A 112 14.53 24.47 -10.48
CA LEU A 112 13.32 23.94 -9.84
C LEU A 112 13.62 23.49 -8.41
N THR A 113 13.92 24.48 -7.57
CA THR A 113 14.13 24.34 -6.13
C THR A 113 13.16 25.24 -5.40
N TRP A 114 12.46 24.71 -4.40
CA TRP A 114 11.61 25.52 -3.52
C TRP A 114 11.77 25.09 -2.06
N GLU A 115 11.61 26.06 -1.16
CA GLU A 115 11.57 25.81 0.28
C GLU A 115 10.15 25.45 0.69
N TRP A 116 10.05 24.50 1.63
CA TRP A 116 8.80 24.10 2.23
C TRP A 116 8.71 24.72 3.62
N GLU A 117 7.60 25.40 3.87
CA GLU A 117 7.36 26.17 5.11
C GLU A 117 7.28 25.27 6.35
N GLY A 118 6.96 23.99 6.18
CA GLY A 118 6.92 23.02 7.28
C GLY A 118 8.29 22.44 7.67
N GLN A 119 8.38 21.96 8.90
CA GLN A 119 9.55 21.27 9.46
C GLN A 119 9.65 19.80 9.03
N TRP A 120 8.55 19.23 8.54
CA TRP A 120 8.40 17.81 8.20
C TRP A 120 8.19 17.59 6.70
N ILE A 121 8.67 16.45 6.18
CA ILE A 121 8.42 16.04 4.79
C ILE A 121 6.99 15.46 4.69
N PRO A 122 6.08 16.06 3.91
CA PRO A 122 4.63 15.78 3.96
C PRO A 122 4.21 14.55 3.14
N PHE A 123 4.92 13.43 3.30
CA PHE A 123 4.63 12.20 2.57
C PHE A 123 4.50 11.03 3.53
N MET A 124 3.27 10.58 3.75
CA MET A 124 2.99 9.51 4.67
C MET A 124 3.12 8.17 3.95
N ARG A 125 3.86 7.23 4.56
CA ARG A 125 4.00 5.88 4.03
C ARG A 125 3.25 4.92 4.94
N ILE A 126 2.35 4.15 4.35
CA ILE A 126 1.64 3.09 5.05
C ILE A 126 2.33 1.78 4.69
N ASP A 127 2.96 1.16 5.68
CA ASP A 127 3.53 -0.17 5.54
C ASP A 127 2.53 -1.24 5.96
N GLY A 128 2.69 -2.43 5.37
CA GLY A 128 2.10 -3.64 5.90
C GLY A 128 2.97 -4.24 7.00
N TRP A 129 3.42 -5.47 6.76
CA TRP A 129 4.32 -6.13 7.69
C TRP A 129 5.71 -5.51 7.60
N ARG A 130 6.22 -4.97 8.72
CA ARG A 130 7.54 -4.33 8.81
C ARG A 130 8.40 -5.11 9.79
N MET A 131 9.54 -5.63 9.32
CA MET A 131 10.52 -6.32 10.15
C MET A 131 11.92 -5.79 9.85
N ASN A 132 12.77 -5.71 10.88
CA ASN A 132 14.18 -5.38 10.71
C ASN A 132 14.99 -6.68 10.83
N LEU A 133 15.53 -7.15 9.70
CA LEU A 133 16.39 -8.33 9.64
C LEU A 133 17.82 -7.84 9.35
N ASP A 134 18.76 -8.12 10.25
CA ASP A 134 20.18 -7.77 10.09
C ASP A 134 20.44 -6.30 9.71
N GLY A 135 19.67 -5.36 10.26
CA GLY A 135 19.79 -3.93 9.99
C GLY A 135 19.18 -3.49 8.66
N LYS A 136 18.51 -4.40 7.93
CA LYS A 136 17.76 -4.09 6.72
C LYS A 136 16.27 -4.11 7.01
N LEU A 137 15.61 -3.07 6.51
CA LEU A 137 14.17 -2.98 6.59
C LEU A 137 13.53 -3.89 5.52
N HIS A 138 12.82 -4.91 5.98
CA HIS A 138 11.98 -5.75 5.15
C HIS A 138 10.52 -5.35 5.33
N VAL A 139 9.85 -5.06 4.23
CA VAL A 139 8.43 -4.73 4.21
C VAL A 139 7.73 -5.71 3.28
N GLU A 140 6.71 -6.38 3.80
CA GLU A 140 5.96 -7.40 3.08
C GLU A 140 4.47 -7.02 2.99
N GLY A 141 3.87 -7.39 1.85
CA GLY A 141 2.42 -7.28 1.65
C GLY A 141 1.70 -8.51 2.18
N ALA A 142 0.38 -8.38 2.44
CA ALA A 142 -0.45 -9.45 2.97
C ALA A 142 -0.40 -10.73 2.12
N ILE A 143 -0.27 -10.55 0.80
CA ILE A 143 -0.26 -11.64 -0.18
C ILE A 143 1.06 -12.43 -0.16
N HIS A 144 2.15 -11.86 0.39
CA HIS A 144 3.48 -12.46 0.32
C HIS A 144 3.50 -13.90 0.87
N GLN A 145 2.83 -14.12 1.99
CA GLN A 145 2.76 -15.41 2.67
C GLN A 145 1.96 -16.47 1.89
N GLY A 146 0.98 -16.05 1.07
CA GLY A 146 0.14 -16.96 0.27
C GLY A 146 0.72 -17.31 -1.11
N MET A 147 1.86 -16.72 -1.51
CA MET A 147 2.41 -16.91 -2.85
C MET A 147 2.82 -18.36 -3.14
N ASP A 148 3.37 -19.06 -2.15
CA ASP A 148 3.82 -20.44 -2.33
C ASP A 148 2.65 -21.41 -2.48
N SER A 149 1.60 -21.27 -1.66
CA SER A 149 0.35 -22.03 -1.82
C SER A 149 -0.31 -21.75 -3.18
N GLN A 150 -0.25 -20.51 -3.67
CA GLN A 150 -0.75 -20.17 -5.01
C GLN A 150 0.06 -20.85 -6.13
N ARG A 151 1.39 -20.92 -6.00
CA ARG A 151 2.26 -21.65 -6.94
C ARG A 151 1.94 -23.13 -6.96
N GLU A 152 1.72 -23.72 -5.80
CA GLU A 152 1.31 -25.11 -5.65
C GLU A 152 -0.02 -25.39 -6.34
N LEU A 153 -1.02 -24.53 -6.12
CA LEU A 153 -2.32 -24.61 -6.77
C LEU A 153 -2.20 -24.52 -8.30
N ASN A 154 -1.37 -23.60 -8.80
CA ASN A 154 -1.12 -23.43 -10.23
C ASN A 154 -0.46 -24.69 -10.83
N TYR A 155 0.51 -25.26 -10.13
CA TYR A 155 1.17 -26.51 -10.53
C TYR A 155 0.16 -27.66 -10.59
N ALA A 156 -0.56 -27.92 -9.50
CA ALA A 156 -1.55 -29.00 -9.43
C ALA A 156 -2.62 -28.88 -10.52
N SER A 157 -3.11 -27.66 -10.77
CA SER A 157 -4.11 -27.40 -11.83
C SER A 157 -3.55 -27.65 -13.23
N SER A 158 -2.30 -27.27 -13.48
CA SER A 158 -1.64 -27.49 -14.77
C SER A 158 -1.36 -28.97 -15.02
N SER A 159 -0.85 -29.69 -14.02
CA SER A 159 -0.61 -31.13 -14.10
C SER A 159 -1.90 -31.93 -14.29
N LEU A 160 -3.00 -31.53 -13.65
CA LEU A 160 -4.32 -32.14 -13.89
C LEU A 160 -4.77 -31.92 -15.33
N ALA A 161 -4.64 -30.69 -15.86
CA ALA A 161 -4.99 -30.38 -17.24
C ALA A 161 -4.15 -31.19 -18.25
N GLU A 162 -2.85 -31.34 -18.00
CA GLU A 162 -1.95 -32.18 -18.80
C GLU A 162 -2.40 -33.65 -18.78
N HIS A 163 -2.70 -34.19 -17.61
CA HIS A 163 -3.19 -35.56 -17.47
C HIS A 163 -4.49 -35.79 -18.23
N TYR A 164 -5.46 -34.87 -18.13
CA TYR A 164 -6.69 -34.94 -18.92
C TYR A 164 -6.40 -34.88 -20.42
N GLY A 165 -5.47 -34.02 -20.85
CA GLY A 165 -5.02 -33.96 -22.24
C GLY A 165 -4.45 -35.30 -22.73
N ILE A 166 -3.56 -35.94 -21.96
CA ILE A 166 -2.96 -37.24 -22.31
C ILE A 166 -4.02 -38.35 -22.31
N SER A 167 -4.97 -38.32 -21.37
CA SER A 167 -6.01 -39.36 -21.26
C SER A 167 -6.89 -39.50 -22.50
N THR A 168 -6.99 -38.46 -23.33
CA THR A 168 -7.72 -38.53 -24.61
C THR A 168 -6.94 -39.22 -25.72
N LYS A 169 -5.60 -39.25 -25.63
CA LYS A 169 -4.68 -39.73 -26.67
C LYS A 169 -4.12 -41.14 -26.42
N VAL A 170 -4.78 -41.94 -25.57
CA VAL A 170 -4.28 -43.27 -25.20
C VAL A 170 -4.22 -44.16 -26.45
N PRO A 171 -3.05 -44.77 -26.74
CA PRO A 171 -2.88 -45.59 -27.93
C PRO A 171 -3.65 -46.91 -27.85
N TRP A 172 -3.97 -47.45 -29.02
CA TRP A 172 -4.44 -48.81 -29.18
C TRP A 172 -3.24 -49.75 -29.23
N THR A 173 -3.35 -50.91 -28.59
CA THR A 173 -2.31 -51.94 -28.59
C THR A 173 -2.85 -53.25 -29.13
N GLY A 174 -2.10 -53.90 -30.02
CA GLY A 174 -2.48 -55.18 -30.60
C GLY A 174 -1.46 -55.70 -31.63
N PRO A 175 -1.66 -56.91 -32.16
CA PRO A 175 -0.81 -57.46 -33.21
C PRO A 175 -0.91 -56.62 -34.50
N GLN A 176 0.23 -56.31 -35.13
CA GLN A 176 0.27 -55.53 -36.38
C GLN A 176 -0.58 -56.16 -37.50
N GLN A 177 -0.55 -57.50 -37.60
CA GLN A 177 -1.35 -58.27 -38.57
C GLN A 177 -2.87 -58.07 -38.43
N SER A 178 -3.36 -57.65 -37.26
CA SER A 178 -4.78 -57.37 -37.04
C SER A 178 -5.25 -56.06 -37.67
N ILE A 179 -4.33 -55.14 -37.97
CA ILE A 179 -4.62 -53.79 -38.47
C ILE A 179 -4.35 -53.69 -39.99
N GLU A 180 -3.66 -54.68 -40.55
CA GLU A 180 -3.27 -54.74 -41.96
C GLU A 180 -4.48 -54.56 -42.90
N GLY A 181 -4.37 -53.62 -43.84
CA GLY A 181 -5.45 -53.25 -44.77
C GLY A 181 -6.44 -52.21 -44.26
N SER A 182 -6.47 -51.91 -42.95
CA SER A 182 -7.34 -50.88 -42.34
C SER A 182 -6.56 -49.72 -41.71
N GLU A 183 -5.26 -49.61 -41.97
CA GLU A 183 -4.36 -48.61 -41.37
C GLU A 183 -4.85 -47.17 -41.52
N HIS A 184 -5.48 -46.84 -42.65
CA HIS A 184 -6.03 -45.51 -42.90
C HIS A 184 -7.11 -45.08 -41.89
N ILE A 185 -7.88 -46.04 -41.34
CA ILE A 185 -8.90 -45.80 -40.31
C ILE A 185 -8.25 -45.77 -38.92
N TRP A 186 -7.30 -46.67 -38.68
CA TRP A 186 -6.64 -46.79 -37.38
C TRP A 186 -5.70 -45.61 -37.06
N ASN A 187 -5.09 -44.98 -38.07
CA ASN A 187 -4.23 -43.81 -37.89
C ASN A 187 -4.99 -42.56 -37.42
N THR A 188 -6.25 -42.43 -37.81
CA THR A 188 -7.14 -41.30 -37.50
C THR A 188 -8.13 -41.62 -36.37
N ALA A 189 -8.12 -42.84 -35.83
CA ALA A 189 -9.06 -43.31 -34.81
C ALA A 189 -9.05 -42.50 -33.49
N ASN A 190 -7.99 -41.73 -33.21
CA ASN A 190 -7.91 -40.85 -32.04
C ASN A 190 -8.35 -39.40 -32.31
N VAL A 191 -8.68 -39.06 -33.57
CA VAL A 191 -9.01 -37.70 -34.02
C VAL A 191 -10.41 -37.65 -34.63
N GLU A 192 -10.77 -38.64 -35.44
CA GLU A 192 -12.08 -38.78 -36.08
C GLU A 192 -12.95 -39.79 -35.36
N ASN A 193 -14.26 -39.54 -35.33
CA ASN A 193 -15.23 -40.41 -34.66
C ASN A 193 -15.81 -41.44 -35.66
N TYR A 194 -15.24 -42.64 -35.71
CA TYR A 194 -15.74 -43.74 -36.56
C TYR A 194 -16.87 -44.52 -35.89
N SER A 195 -17.88 -44.94 -36.66
CA SER A 195 -19.00 -45.75 -36.14
C SER A 195 -18.60 -47.19 -35.76
N TYR A 196 -17.55 -47.74 -36.39
CA TYR A 196 -16.96 -49.04 -36.05
C TYR A 196 -15.50 -49.07 -36.51
N LEU A 197 -14.66 -49.88 -35.84
CA LEU A 197 -13.25 -50.09 -36.19
C LEU A 197 -13.06 -51.51 -36.72
N PRO A 198 -12.80 -51.69 -38.04
CA PRO A 198 -12.57 -53.02 -38.60
C PRO A 198 -11.21 -53.57 -38.15
N TYR A 199 -11.15 -54.86 -37.80
CA TYR A 199 -9.91 -55.55 -37.46
C TYR A 199 -9.92 -56.98 -38.00
N ASN A 200 -8.74 -57.50 -38.33
CA ASN A 200 -8.54 -58.88 -38.73
C ASN A 200 -8.23 -59.75 -37.49
N PRO A 201 -8.92 -60.88 -37.30
CA PRO A 201 -8.64 -61.78 -36.18
C PRO A 201 -7.28 -62.47 -36.40
N VAL A 202 -6.34 -62.27 -35.48
CA VAL A 202 -5.03 -62.95 -35.50
C VAL A 202 -5.03 -64.01 -34.42
N VAL A 203 -4.86 -65.28 -34.83
CA VAL A 203 -4.85 -66.43 -33.93
C VAL A 203 -3.41 -66.93 -33.80
N ILE A 204 -2.81 -66.75 -32.62
CA ILE A 204 -1.48 -67.26 -32.30
C ILE A 204 -1.67 -68.33 -31.22
N HIS A 205 -1.22 -69.56 -31.49
CA HIS A 205 -1.34 -70.71 -30.57
C HIS A 205 -2.77 -70.98 -30.06
N GLY A 206 -3.79 -70.77 -30.91
CA GLY A 206 -5.20 -71.03 -30.55
C GLY A 206 -5.87 -69.91 -29.73
N VAL A 207 -5.15 -68.83 -29.43
CA VAL A 207 -5.69 -67.63 -28.77
C VAL A 207 -5.90 -66.53 -29.82
N ALA A 208 -7.12 -66.01 -29.90
CA ALA A 208 -7.45 -64.88 -30.76
C ALA A 208 -7.07 -63.57 -30.06
N PHE A 209 -6.26 -62.76 -30.72
CA PHE A 209 -5.87 -61.43 -30.26
C PHE A 209 -6.69 -60.38 -31.02
N LYS A 210 -7.14 -59.36 -30.30
CA LYS A 210 -7.83 -58.18 -30.85
C LYS A 210 -7.10 -56.91 -30.39
N PRO A 211 -7.12 -55.82 -31.18
CA PRO A 211 -6.67 -54.53 -30.68
C PRO A 211 -7.52 -54.08 -29.49
N GLU A 212 -6.87 -53.73 -28.40
CA GLU A 212 -7.53 -53.21 -27.20
C GLU A 212 -6.97 -51.84 -26.87
N ARG A 213 -7.84 -50.98 -26.33
CA ARG A 213 -7.44 -49.70 -25.78
C ARG A 213 -7.01 -49.95 -24.35
N ILE A 214 -5.81 -49.51 -23.99
CA ILE A 214 -5.40 -49.47 -22.59
C ILE A 214 -6.24 -48.37 -21.94
N ASP A 215 -6.81 -48.64 -20.75
CA ASP A 215 -7.49 -47.57 -20.02
C ASP A 215 -6.45 -46.51 -19.60
N PRO A 216 -6.73 -45.20 -19.76
CA PRO A 216 -5.84 -44.18 -19.26
C PRO A 216 -5.60 -44.41 -17.76
N PRO A 217 -4.37 -44.21 -17.25
CA PRO A 217 -4.16 -44.20 -15.82
C PRO A 217 -5.11 -43.18 -15.19
N PRO A 218 -5.83 -43.52 -14.10
CA PRO A 218 -6.72 -42.58 -13.45
C PRO A 218 -5.94 -41.35 -13.03
N ALA A 219 -6.59 -40.17 -13.06
CA ALA A 219 -5.98 -38.95 -12.58
C ALA A 219 -5.46 -39.18 -11.15
N PRO A 220 -4.19 -38.83 -10.84
CA PRO A 220 -3.65 -39.05 -9.52
C PRO A 220 -4.49 -38.33 -8.45
N ALA A 221 -5.09 -39.10 -7.54
CA ALA A 221 -5.90 -38.55 -6.44
C ALA A 221 -5.11 -37.54 -5.59
N ILE A 222 -3.79 -37.73 -5.52
CA ILE A 222 -2.84 -36.85 -4.84
C ILE A 222 -2.90 -35.42 -5.41
N LEU A 223 -3.03 -35.23 -6.72
CA LEU A 223 -3.07 -33.87 -7.31
C LEU A 223 -4.36 -33.12 -6.95
N GLN A 224 -5.48 -33.83 -6.84
CA GLN A 224 -6.73 -33.23 -6.37
C GLN A 224 -6.65 -32.88 -4.88
N GLN A 225 -6.07 -33.76 -4.07
CA GLN A 225 -5.82 -33.49 -2.64
C GLN A 225 -4.87 -32.30 -2.45
N MET A 226 -3.80 -32.24 -3.23
CA MET A 226 -2.83 -31.14 -3.25
C MET A 226 -3.51 -29.80 -3.58
N ARG A 227 -4.40 -29.77 -4.58
CA ARG A 227 -5.17 -28.56 -4.90
C ARG A 227 -6.09 -28.12 -3.75
N MET A 228 -6.73 -29.07 -3.07
CA MET A 228 -7.57 -28.76 -1.91
C MET A 228 -6.74 -28.28 -0.72
N GLY A 229 -5.61 -28.93 -0.44
CA GLY A 229 -4.65 -28.56 0.60
C GLY A 229 -4.08 -27.17 0.36
N ALA A 230 -3.57 -26.90 -0.84
CA ALA A 230 -3.05 -25.58 -1.21
C ALA A 230 -4.10 -24.44 -1.06
N THR A 231 -5.38 -24.74 -1.29
CA THR A 231 -6.45 -23.76 -1.05
C THR A 231 -6.66 -23.52 0.44
N GLN A 232 -6.58 -24.56 1.27
CA GLN A 232 -6.67 -24.45 2.72
C GLN A 232 -5.45 -23.73 3.32
N ASP A 233 -4.24 -24.10 2.89
CA ASP A 233 -3.00 -23.46 3.33
C ASP A 233 -3.00 -21.97 2.97
N MET A 234 -3.55 -21.60 1.81
CA MET A 234 -3.72 -20.19 1.42
C MET A 234 -4.71 -19.46 2.34
N GLU A 235 -5.83 -20.09 2.71
CA GLU A 235 -6.81 -19.51 3.63
C GLU A 235 -6.23 -19.34 5.04
N GLU A 236 -5.45 -20.32 5.50
CA GLU A 236 -4.79 -20.31 6.82
C GLU A 236 -3.64 -19.29 6.87
N THR A 237 -2.77 -19.24 5.85
CA THR A 237 -1.65 -18.29 5.78
C THR A 237 -2.09 -16.84 5.66
N LEU A 238 -3.14 -16.56 4.87
CA LEU A 238 -3.69 -15.21 4.75
C LEU A 238 -4.63 -14.86 5.92
N GLY A 239 -5.01 -15.82 6.75
CA GLY A 239 -5.98 -15.63 7.82
C GLY A 239 -7.37 -15.19 7.31
N MET A 240 -7.69 -15.54 6.06
CA MET A 240 -8.93 -15.21 5.35
C MET A 240 -9.80 -16.46 5.24
N PHE A 241 -10.41 -16.85 6.34
CA PHE A 241 -11.30 -18.01 6.37
C PHE A 241 -12.60 -17.75 5.60
N LYS A 242 -13.12 -18.78 4.90
CA LYS A 242 -14.37 -18.72 4.11
C LYS A 242 -15.59 -18.13 4.86
N ALA A 243 -15.63 -18.23 6.19
CA ALA A 243 -16.68 -17.65 7.02
C ALA A 243 -16.68 -16.10 6.99
N SER A 244 -15.52 -15.45 6.83
CA SER A 244 -15.41 -13.98 6.73
C SER A 244 -15.78 -13.45 5.34
N VAL A 245 -15.53 -14.24 4.28
CA VAL A 245 -15.78 -13.90 2.86
C VAL A 245 -17.28 -13.97 2.49
N GLY A 246 -18.17 -14.12 3.48
CA GLY A 246 -19.63 -14.02 3.28
C GLY A 246 -20.32 -15.31 2.85
N LYS A 247 -19.59 -16.44 2.75
CA LYS A 247 -20.23 -17.77 2.65
C LYS A 247 -20.73 -18.17 4.03
N SER A 248 -21.95 -17.77 4.35
CA SER A 248 -22.57 -18.18 5.61
C SER A 248 -22.79 -19.69 5.62
N THR A 249 -22.22 -20.38 6.60
CA THR A 249 -22.82 -21.63 7.07
C THR A 249 -24.17 -21.30 7.71
N ASN A 250 -25.13 -22.18 7.50
CA ASN A 250 -26.50 -22.04 7.97
C ASN A 250 -26.49 -21.98 9.52
N LYS A 251 -26.76 -20.78 10.07
CA LYS A 251 -26.98 -20.46 11.51
C LYS A 251 -25.75 -20.19 12.39
N GLU A 252 -25.08 -19.07 12.16
CA GLU A 252 -24.27 -18.42 13.21
C GLU A 252 -24.98 -17.15 13.72
N SER A 253 -24.98 -16.95 15.03
CA SER A 253 -25.52 -15.74 15.68
C SER A 253 -24.77 -14.50 15.18
N GLY A 254 -25.42 -13.33 15.18
CA GLY A 254 -24.76 -12.08 14.77
C GLY A 254 -23.46 -11.81 15.54
N TYR A 255 -23.41 -12.21 16.81
CA TYR A 255 -22.22 -12.13 17.66
C TYR A 255 -21.07 -13.04 17.19
N ALA A 256 -21.37 -14.29 16.82
CA ALA A 256 -20.36 -15.20 16.28
C ALA A 256 -19.76 -14.67 14.96
N ARG A 257 -20.58 -14.04 14.10
CA ARG A 257 -20.10 -13.38 12.88
C ARG A 257 -19.22 -12.16 13.16
N GLU A 258 -19.52 -11.42 14.22
CA GLU A 258 -18.71 -10.27 14.66
C GLU A 258 -17.38 -10.73 15.24
N GLN A 259 -17.34 -11.83 15.99
CA GLN A 259 -16.09 -12.43 16.47
C GLN A 259 -15.20 -12.92 15.31
N VAL A 260 -15.76 -13.61 14.32
CA VAL A 260 -15.01 -14.04 13.13
C VAL A 260 -14.48 -12.84 12.31
N ARG A 261 -15.23 -11.74 12.27
CA ARG A 261 -14.74 -10.48 11.67
C ARG A 261 -13.60 -9.88 12.48
N ALA A 262 -13.73 -9.82 13.80
CA ALA A 262 -12.68 -9.31 14.67
C ALA A 262 -11.38 -10.13 14.56
N GLU A 263 -11.48 -11.46 14.43
CA GLU A 263 -10.33 -12.32 14.16
C GLU A 263 -9.68 -12.03 12.79
N ASN A 264 -10.49 -11.77 11.75
CA ASN A 264 -9.98 -11.41 10.43
C ASN A 264 -9.32 -10.02 10.42
N ASP A 265 -9.91 -9.07 11.14
CA ASP A 265 -9.39 -7.71 11.31
C ASP A 265 -8.06 -7.73 12.08
N GLN A 266 -7.90 -8.64 13.05
CA GLN A 266 -6.65 -8.82 13.79
C GLN A 266 -5.47 -9.18 12.88
N ASN A 267 -5.69 -10.03 11.86
CA ASN A 267 -4.63 -10.42 10.92
C ASN A 267 -4.18 -9.26 10.02
N HIS A 268 -5.11 -8.36 9.66
CA HIS A 268 -4.84 -7.18 8.82
C HIS A 268 -4.60 -5.91 9.62
N TYR A 269 -4.56 -6.00 10.96
CA TYR A 269 -4.47 -4.85 11.87
C TYR A 269 -3.22 -3.98 11.61
N HIS A 270 -2.13 -4.58 11.11
CA HIS A 270 -0.92 -3.85 10.74
C HIS A 270 -1.18 -2.71 9.75
N TYR A 271 -2.08 -2.91 8.78
CA TYR A 271 -2.47 -1.88 7.81
C TYR A 271 -3.32 -0.79 8.45
N MET A 272 -4.28 -1.16 9.29
CA MET A 272 -5.12 -0.20 10.01
C MET A 272 -4.28 0.66 10.96
N ARG A 273 -3.35 0.03 11.69
CA ARG A 273 -2.39 0.73 12.54
C ARG A 273 -1.49 1.66 11.73
N GLY A 274 -0.97 1.18 10.59
CA GLY A 274 -0.16 2.00 9.68
C GLY A 274 -0.92 3.23 9.18
N LEU A 275 -2.20 3.08 8.84
CA LEU A 275 -3.08 4.18 8.47
C LEU A 275 -3.31 5.17 9.62
N ALA A 276 -3.55 4.67 10.84
CA ALA A 276 -3.74 5.53 12.01
C ALA A 276 -2.49 6.40 12.27
N ILE A 277 -1.31 5.78 12.21
CA ILE A 277 -0.02 6.47 12.36
C ILE A 277 0.19 7.50 11.23
N ALA A 278 -0.17 7.14 9.99
CA ALA A 278 -0.10 8.04 8.85
C ALA A 278 -1.02 9.26 9.03
N MET A 279 -2.26 9.06 9.48
CA MET A 279 -3.21 10.14 9.77
C MET A 279 -2.73 11.05 10.90
N GLU A 280 -2.12 10.49 11.94
CA GLU A 280 -1.54 11.29 13.03
C GLU A 280 -0.39 12.16 12.51
N PHE A 281 0.47 11.59 11.66
CA PHE A 281 1.55 12.35 11.04
C PHE A 281 1.02 13.41 10.05
N GLU A 282 -0.01 13.09 9.28
CA GLU A 282 -0.69 14.05 8.39
C GLU A 282 -1.21 15.25 9.18
N ALA A 283 -1.97 15.01 10.25
CA ALA A 283 -2.48 16.07 11.12
C ALA A 283 -1.36 16.88 11.77
N THR A 284 -0.23 16.24 12.14
CA THR A 284 0.95 16.93 12.66
C THR A 284 1.56 17.87 11.61
N CYS A 285 1.70 17.42 10.35
CA CYS A 285 2.16 18.25 9.24
C CYS A 285 1.20 19.41 8.95
N ILE A 286 -0.11 19.17 9.02
CA ILE A 286 -1.12 20.23 8.82
C ILE A 286 -1.00 21.30 9.90
N LEU A 287 -0.91 20.90 11.18
CA LEU A 287 -0.74 21.84 12.29
C LEU A 287 0.55 22.65 12.19
N ASP A 288 1.63 22.04 11.71
CA ASP A 288 2.91 22.70 11.49
C ASP A 288 2.84 23.76 10.38
N LEU A 289 2.06 23.51 9.32
CA LEU A 289 1.85 24.46 8.22
C LEU A 289 0.83 25.55 8.56
N LEU A 290 -0.05 25.30 9.52
CA LEU A 290 -1.20 26.16 9.82
C LEU A 290 -0.79 27.62 10.11
N PRO A 291 0.24 27.92 10.93
CA PRO A 291 0.69 29.29 11.18
C PRO A 291 1.24 29.99 9.93
N HIS A 292 1.80 29.25 8.97
CA HIS A 292 2.37 29.78 7.74
C HIS A 292 1.28 30.07 6.69
N VAL A 293 0.25 29.24 6.62
CA VAL A 293 -0.85 29.38 5.65
C VAL A 293 -1.94 30.36 6.13
N TYR A 294 -2.22 30.39 7.43
CA TYR A 294 -3.20 31.29 8.05
C TYR A 294 -2.54 32.53 8.64
N ASP A 295 -1.88 33.30 7.78
CA ASP A 295 -1.13 34.52 8.10
C ASP A 295 -1.99 35.74 8.51
N THR A 296 -3.29 35.69 8.22
CA THR A 296 -4.23 36.82 8.28
C THR A 296 -5.46 36.50 9.13
N GLU A 297 -6.00 37.53 9.81
CA GLU A 297 -7.26 37.42 10.55
C GLU A 297 -8.40 37.01 9.62
N ARG A 298 -9.11 35.93 9.97
CA ARG A 298 -10.28 35.49 9.23
C ARG A 298 -11.29 34.76 10.10
N ASP A 299 -12.56 34.86 9.73
CA ASP A 299 -13.65 34.14 10.35
C ASP A 299 -13.83 32.79 9.66
N ILE A 300 -13.70 31.69 10.41
CA ILE A 300 -13.86 30.32 9.92
C ILE A 300 -15.09 29.70 10.56
N ARG A 301 -15.92 29.06 9.74
CA ARG A 301 -17.06 28.27 10.22
C ARG A 301 -16.56 26.90 10.66
N THR A 302 -16.70 26.62 11.95
CA THR A 302 -16.42 25.32 12.56
C THR A 302 -17.74 24.61 12.86
N ARG A 303 -17.70 23.28 12.95
CA ARG A 303 -18.86 22.46 13.26
C ARG A 303 -18.56 21.68 14.53
N ASP A 304 -19.42 21.81 15.53
CA ASP A 304 -19.29 21.03 16.77
C ASP A 304 -19.71 19.57 16.55
N GLU A 305 -19.41 18.70 17.52
CA GLU A 305 -19.79 17.27 17.49
C GLU A 305 -21.30 17.04 17.33
N GLU A 306 -22.14 17.98 17.78
CA GLU A 306 -23.59 17.98 17.61
C GLU A 306 -24.07 18.52 16.26
N GLY A 307 -23.14 18.98 15.42
CA GLY A 307 -23.41 19.47 14.08
C GLY A 307 -23.80 20.95 13.99
N LYS A 308 -23.81 21.69 15.10
CA LYS A 308 -24.03 23.15 15.15
C LYS A 308 -22.85 23.88 14.50
N VAL A 309 -23.15 24.86 13.65
CA VAL A 309 -22.13 25.67 12.96
C VAL A 309 -21.83 26.89 13.83
N ASN A 310 -20.58 27.01 14.29
CA ASN A 310 -20.09 28.15 15.05
C ASN A 310 -19.06 28.94 14.22
N THR A 311 -19.12 30.26 14.27
CA THR A 311 -18.11 31.12 13.63
C THR A 311 -17.01 31.39 14.65
N VAL A 312 -15.77 31.03 14.29
CA VAL A 312 -14.57 31.21 15.11
C VAL A 312 -13.64 32.19 14.40
N LYS A 313 -13.11 33.16 15.14
CA LYS A 313 -12.12 34.10 14.60
C LYS A 313 -10.72 33.54 14.82
N VAL A 314 -9.96 33.42 13.73
CA VAL A 314 -8.64 32.78 13.71
C VAL A 314 -7.58 33.82 13.40
N ASN A 315 -6.43 33.70 14.08
CA ASN A 315 -5.27 34.58 14.03
C ASN A 315 -5.54 36.05 14.39
N SER A 316 -6.60 36.31 15.17
CA SER A 316 -6.76 37.59 15.86
C SER A 316 -5.65 37.73 16.90
N LYS A 317 -5.10 38.93 17.06
CA LYS A 317 -4.16 39.23 18.14
C LYS A 317 -4.90 39.92 19.28
N GLN A 318 -4.70 39.45 20.52
CA GLN A 318 -5.27 40.10 21.69
C GLN A 318 -4.64 41.48 21.88
N ALA A 319 -5.45 42.51 22.13
CA ALA A 319 -4.98 43.90 22.26
C ALA A 319 -4.29 44.21 23.60
N ASP A 320 -4.32 43.31 24.57
CA ASP A 320 -3.71 43.50 25.90
C ASP A 320 -2.29 42.92 25.95
N ASP A 321 -1.30 43.81 26.00
CA ASP A 321 0.16 43.53 25.94
C ASP A 321 0.72 42.64 27.07
N ASN A 322 -0.06 42.36 28.12
CA ASN A 322 0.46 41.72 29.34
C ASN A 322 0.09 40.23 29.52
N ASN A 323 -0.80 39.64 28.71
CA ASN A 323 -1.13 38.23 28.85
C ASN A 323 -1.57 37.61 27.50
N LYS A 324 -0.59 37.17 26.70
CA LYS A 324 -0.83 36.54 25.40
C LYS A 324 -1.43 35.13 25.59
N LEU A 325 -2.74 35.04 25.70
CA LEU A 325 -3.43 33.77 25.73
C LEU A 325 -3.60 33.25 24.29
N ALA A 326 -3.29 31.98 24.05
CA ALA A 326 -3.48 31.35 22.74
C ALA A 326 -4.96 31.23 22.35
N THR A 327 -5.86 31.27 23.34
CA THR A 327 -7.31 31.24 23.16
C THR A 327 -7.99 32.19 24.14
N TRP A 328 -9.01 32.91 23.68
CA TRP A 328 -9.87 33.71 24.55
C TRP A 328 -11.27 33.84 23.96
N GLU A 329 -12.22 34.28 24.79
CA GLU A 329 -13.61 34.46 24.40
C GLU A 329 -13.98 35.94 24.51
N THR A 330 -14.66 36.47 23.50
CA THR A 330 -15.32 37.78 23.56
C THR A 330 -16.79 37.60 23.28
N ASN A 331 -17.66 38.32 23.98
CA ASN A 331 -19.06 38.34 23.61
C ASN A 331 -19.27 39.26 22.41
N ASP A 332 -20.09 38.82 21.47
CA ASP A 332 -20.58 39.67 20.38
C ASP A 332 -21.51 40.79 20.89
N GLU A 333 -21.80 41.76 20.00
CA GLU A 333 -22.83 42.79 20.22
C GLU A 333 -24.21 42.20 20.55
N GLU A 334 -24.46 40.93 20.20
CA GLU A 334 -25.69 40.15 20.49
C GLU A 334 -25.59 39.25 21.74
N GLY A 335 -24.45 39.23 22.45
CA GLY A 335 -24.26 38.49 23.70
C GLY A 335 -23.86 37.01 23.56
N GLU A 336 -23.63 36.52 22.33
CA GLU A 336 -23.12 35.17 22.07
C GLU A 336 -21.58 35.12 22.20
N PRO A 337 -20.99 34.10 22.84
CA PRO A 337 -19.54 33.99 23.02
C PRO A 337 -18.85 33.62 21.69
N ARG A 338 -17.98 34.51 21.17
CA ARG A 338 -17.03 34.22 20.09
C ARG A 338 -15.68 33.79 20.66
N LYS A 339 -15.21 32.63 20.21
CA LYS A 339 -13.85 32.15 20.51
C LYS A 339 -12.86 32.71 19.51
N HIS A 340 -11.73 33.17 20.02
CA HIS A 340 -10.57 33.67 19.27
C HIS A 340 -9.40 32.73 19.49
N TYR A 341 -8.63 32.47 18.42
CA TYR A 341 -7.45 31.62 18.45
C TYR A 341 -6.25 32.33 17.83
N ASP A 342 -5.15 32.46 18.59
CA ASP A 342 -3.86 32.86 18.05
C ASP A 342 -3.03 31.59 17.75
N LEU A 343 -2.83 31.34 16.46
CA LEU A 343 -2.15 30.15 15.95
C LEU A 343 -0.62 30.26 16.05
N SER A 344 -0.08 31.45 16.31
CA SER A 344 1.37 31.68 16.40
C SER A 344 1.98 31.29 17.75
N ILE A 345 1.14 31.14 18.79
CA ILE A 345 1.56 30.94 20.18
C ILE A 345 1.27 29.51 20.67
N GLY A 346 0.20 28.88 20.18
CA GLY A 346 -0.23 27.57 20.64
C GLY A 346 0.65 26.42 20.15
N ARG A 347 1.15 25.58 21.06
CA ARG A 347 1.68 24.26 20.73
C ARG A 347 0.57 23.24 20.87
N TYR A 348 0.22 22.59 19.76
CA TYR A 348 -0.87 21.61 19.71
C TYR A 348 -0.30 20.21 19.54
N ALA A 349 -0.79 19.26 20.36
CA ALA A 349 -0.51 17.85 20.18
C ALA A 349 -1.70 17.19 19.47
N VAL A 350 -1.42 16.28 18.54
CA VAL A 350 -2.45 15.48 17.87
C VAL A 350 -2.57 14.14 18.55
N THR A 351 -3.80 13.73 18.80
CA THR A 351 -4.13 12.34 19.08
C THR A 351 -5.19 11.91 18.08
N VAL A 352 -4.93 10.84 17.32
CA VAL A 352 -5.91 10.26 16.40
C VAL A 352 -6.53 9.04 17.05
N ASP A 353 -7.85 9.05 17.17
CA ASP A 353 -8.64 7.87 17.55
C ASP A 353 -9.30 7.29 16.30
N MET A 354 -8.90 6.09 15.92
CA MET A 354 -9.46 5.35 14.78
C MET A 354 -10.52 4.37 15.30
N GLY A 355 -11.75 4.86 15.43
CA GLY A 355 -12.92 4.00 15.63
C GLY A 355 -13.45 3.41 14.31
N PRO A 356 -14.33 2.39 14.36
CA PRO A 356 -15.04 1.94 13.17
C PRO A 356 -15.72 3.13 12.50
N SER A 357 -15.58 3.26 11.17
CA SER A 357 -16.12 4.39 10.43
C SER A 357 -17.65 4.37 10.55
N PHE A 358 -18.19 5.29 11.34
CA PHE A 358 -19.61 5.57 11.34
C PHE A 358 -19.84 6.63 10.29
N ALA A 359 -20.71 6.35 9.32
CA ALA A 359 -21.03 7.30 8.26
C ALA A 359 -21.73 8.55 8.83
N THR A 360 -22.29 8.44 10.04
CA THR A 360 -22.93 9.52 10.78
C THR A 360 -22.72 9.36 12.30
N GLY A 361 -22.63 10.47 13.04
CA GLY A 361 -22.54 10.44 14.51
C GLY A 361 -23.73 9.72 15.19
N TRP A 362 -24.86 9.58 14.48
CA TRP A 362 -26.02 8.82 14.91
C TRP A 362 -25.77 7.31 15.01
N GLU A 363 -24.99 6.70 14.12
CA GLU A 363 -24.68 5.26 14.22
C GLU A 363 -23.82 4.93 15.45
N LYS A 364 -22.93 5.85 15.84
CA LYS A 364 -22.10 5.70 17.05
C LYS A 364 -22.97 5.66 18.32
N ALA A 365 -24.01 6.49 18.39
CA ALA A 365 -24.93 6.57 19.53
C ALA A 365 -25.88 5.36 19.65
N VAL A 366 -26.18 4.68 18.54
CA VAL A 366 -27.04 3.49 18.54
C VAL A 366 -26.27 2.24 19.00
N LYS A 367 -24.97 2.14 18.71
CA LYS A 367 -24.11 1.02 19.16
C LYS A 367 -23.65 1.11 20.62
N SER A 368 -23.68 2.29 21.24
CA SER A 368 -23.29 2.47 22.64
C SER A 368 -24.43 2.25 23.65
N ARG A 369 -25.61 1.87 23.18
CA ARG A 369 -26.77 1.43 23.96
C ARG A 369 -26.91 -0.08 23.90
#